data_AF-A0A2W5SHG5-F1
#
_entry.id   AF-A0A2W5SHG5-F1
#
_cell.length_a   1.000
_cell.length_b   1.000
_cell.length_c   1.000
_cell.angle_alpha   90.00
_cell.angle_beta   90.00
_cell.angle_gamma   90.00
#
_symmetry.space_group_name_H-M   'P 1'
#
loop_
_entity.id
_entity.type
_entity.pdbx_description
1 polymer ?
#
loop_
_entity_poly.entity_id
_entity_poly.type
_entity_poly.pdbx_seq_one_letter_code
_entity_poly.pdbx_strand_id
1 'polypeptide(L)'
;MNWLVDLLKSPSSFQSDPWGYVRNQMGHAYIVGGGLALLGVPLWLIFAGYLAWEATQYFAFRAELWDNFDDIAHVMLIAVAAQFRIPELLLCHALFVAAGFFCRRPAA
;
A
#
# COMPACT_ATOMS: atom_id res chain seq x y z
N MET A 1 16.07 12.62 -2.07
CA MET A 1 14.69 12.21 -2.42
C MET A 1 13.80 12.41 -1.21
N ASN A 2 12.65 13.06 -1.39
CA ASN A 2 11.69 13.28 -0.31
C ASN A 2 10.74 12.08 -0.25
N TRP A 3 10.96 11.17 0.70
CA TRP A 3 10.22 9.90 0.80
C TRP A 3 8.70 10.08 0.95
N LEU A 4 8.25 11.22 1.48
CA LEU A 4 6.82 11.56 1.57
C LEU A 4 6.18 11.78 0.21
N VAL A 5 6.94 12.31 -0.75
CA VAL A 5 6.47 12.49 -2.13
C VAL A 5 6.43 11.14 -2.85
N ASP A 6 7.33 10.22 -2.46
CA ASP A 6 7.33 8.87 -3.02
C ASP A 6 6.05 8.09 -2.66
N LEU A 7 5.39 8.41 -1.53
CA LEU A 7 4.06 7.86 -1.20
C LEU A 7 2.99 8.23 -2.23
N LEU A 8 3.15 9.32 -2.97
CA LEU A 8 2.13 9.74 -3.94
C LEU A 8 2.25 8.99 -5.27
N LYS A 9 3.26 8.12 -5.41
CA LYS A 9 3.55 7.41 -6.66
C LYS A 9 2.88 6.02 -6.67
N SER A 10 2.54 5.57 -7.86
CA SER A 10 2.05 4.21 -8.08
C SER A 10 3.17 3.16 -7.89
N PRO A 11 2.85 1.92 -7.52
CA PRO A 11 3.78 0.78 -7.47
C PRO A 11 4.62 0.56 -8.74
N SER A 12 4.03 0.79 -9.92
CA SER A 12 4.70 0.74 -11.22
C SER A 12 5.84 1.75 -11.35
N SER A 13 5.81 2.87 -10.61
CA SER A 13 6.89 3.85 -10.60
C SER A 13 8.19 3.32 -9.97
N PHE A 14 8.14 2.16 -9.31
CA PHE A 14 9.24 1.53 -8.59
C PHE A 14 9.76 0.24 -9.24
N GLN A 15 9.49 -0.01 -10.53
CA GLN A 15 9.88 -1.27 -11.18
C GLN A 15 11.38 -1.61 -11.08
N SER A 16 12.24 -0.61 -10.95
CA SER A 16 13.69 -0.76 -10.75
C SER A 16 14.18 -0.28 -9.38
N ASP A 17 13.27 0.07 -8.46
CA ASP A 17 13.58 0.53 -7.10
C ASP A 17 12.81 -0.33 -6.07
N PRO A 18 13.31 -1.53 -5.74
CA PRO A 18 12.62 -2.44 -4.84
C PRO A 18 12.48 -1.86 -3.42
N TRP A 19 13.44 -1.04 -2.97
CA TRP A 19 13.35 -0.36 -1.67
C TRP A 19 12.40 0.83 -1.68
N GLY A 20 12.25 1.52 -2.81
CA GLY A 20 11.18 2.50 -3.04
C GLY A 20 9.81 1.87 -2.91
N TYR A 21 9.58 0.73 -3.58
CA TYR A 21 8.33 -0.03 -3.45
C TYR A 21 8.03 -0.41 -1.99
N VAL A 22 9.01 -0.97 -1.27
CA VAL A 22 8.81 -1.33 0.15
C VAL A 22 8.39 -0.13 0.98
N ARG A 23 9.07 1.02 0.84
CA ARG A 23 8.72 2.24 1.57
C ARG A 23 7.32 2.74 1.21
N ASN A 24 6.94 2.67 -0.07
CA ASN A 24 5.62 3.03 -0.55
C ASN A 24 4.54 2.16 0.12
N GLN A 25 4.67 0.84 0.02
CA GLN A 25 3.69 -0.10 0.57
C GLN A 25 3.60 -0.02 2.09
N MET A 26 4.74 0.10 2.78
CA MET A 26 4.74 0.29 4.22
C MET A 26 4.07 1.61 4.61
N GLY A 27 4.31 2.69 3.87
CA GLY A 27 3.68 3.98 4.11
C GLY A 27 2.17 3.92 3.96
N HIS A 28 1.67 3.45 2.82
CA HIS A 28 0.23 3.29 2.60
C HIS A 28 -0.42 2.38 3.62
N ALA A 29 0.13 1.18 3.81
CA ALA A 29 -0.48 0.18 4.65
C ALA A 29 -0.55 0.61 6.12
N TYR A 30 0.52 1.16 6.68
CA TYR A 30 0.57 1.47 8.11
C TYR A 30 0.09 2.88 8.46
N ILE A 31 0.32 3.89 7.61
CA ILE A 31 -0.16 5.26 7.88
C ILE A 31 -1.66 5.35 7.62
N VAL A 32 -2.11 4.86 6.46
CA VAL A 32 -3.52 4.93 6.08
C VAL A 32 -4.29 3.77 6.68
N GLY A 33 -3.92 2.52 6.35
CA GLY A 33 -4.66 1.35 6.82
C GLY A 33 -4.62 1.21 8.34
N GLY A 34 -3.42 0.98 8.87
CA GLY A 34 -3.22 0.74 10.31
C GLY A 34 -3.55 1.95 11.16
N GLY A 35 -3.05 3.14 10.79
CA GLY A 35 -3.27 4.38 11.53
C GLY A 35 -4.75 4.74 11.67
N LEU A 36 -5.50 4.76 10.56
CA LEU A 36 -6.94 5.08 10.61
C LEU A 36 -7.74 4.00 11.36
N ALA A 37 -7.41 2.72 11.17
CA ALA A 37 -8.07 1.63 11.89
C ALA A 37 -7.85 1.73 13.41
N LEU A 38 -6.64 2.08 13.87
CA LEU A 38 -6.33 2.30 15.28
C LEU A 38 -7.04 3.53 15.87
N LEU A 39 -7.37 4.52 15.02
CA LEU A 39 -8.21 5.66 15.40
C LEU A 39 -9.71 5.33 15.41
N GLY A 40 -10.09 4.07 15.14
CA GLY A 40 -11.48 3.61 15.14
C GLY A 40 -12.26 3.97 13.88
N VAL A 41 -11.59 4.35 12.80
CA VAL A 41 -12.26 4.60 11.51
C VAL A 41 -12.78 3.25 10.97
N PRO A 42 -14.08 3.15 10.64
CA PRO A 42 -14.64 1.92 10.05
C PRO A 42 -13.94 1.51 8.75
N LEU A 43 -13.70 0.21 8.58
CA LEU A 43 -13.05 -0.34 7.37
C LEU A 43 -13.65 0.14 6.05
N TRP A 44 -14.98 0.29 5.97
CA TRP A 44 -15.63 0.74 4.74
C TRP A 44 -15.31 2.20 4.40
N LEU A 45 -15.05 3.05 5.40
CA LEU A 45 -14.61 4.44 5.19
C LEU A 45 -13.14 4.49 4.77
N ILE A 46 -12.29 3.65 5.38
CA ILE A 46 -10.88 3.51 4.95
C ILE A 46 -10.84 3.07 3.49
N PHE A 47 -11.59 2.02 3.15
CA PHE A 47 -11.71 1.51 1.78
C PHE A 47 -12.22 2.57 0.81
N ALA A 48 -13.34 3.24 1.12
CA ALA A 48 -13.92 4.25 0.24
C ALA A 48 -13.01 5.47 0.05
N GLY A 49 -12.39 5.94 1.14
CA GLY A 49 -11.44 7.06 1.08
C GLY A 49 -10.21 6.73 0.26
N TYR A 50 -9.66 5.52 0.44
CA TYR A 50 -8.48 5.09 -0.31
C TYR A 50 -8.81 4.76 -1.77
N LEU A 51 -9.98 4.20 -2.05
CA LEU A 51 -10.47 4.01 -3.41
C LEU A 51 -10.62 5.34 -4.17
N ALA A 52 -11.06 6.41 -3.49
CA ALA A 52 -11.13 7.74 -4.09
C ALA A 52 -9.73 8.33 -4.37
N TRP A 53 -8.75 8.05 -3.48
CA TRP A 53 -7.35 8.39 -3.71
C TRP A 53 -6.79 7.66 -4.94
N GLU A 54 -7.01 6.35 -5.05
CA GLU A 54 -6.57 5.53 -6.17
C GLU A 54 -7.23 5.94 -7.50
N ALA A 55 -8.52 6.31 -7.47
CA ALA A 55 -9.18 6.88 -8.64
C ALA A 55 -8.48 8.18 -9.10
N THR A 56 -8.03 9.00 -8.15
CA THR A 56 -7.26 10.22 -8.44
C THR A 56 -5.91 9.87 -9.07
N GLN A 57 -5.19 8.87 -8.54
CA GLN A 57 -3.94 8.39 -9.14
C GLN A 57 -4.13 7.86 -10.57
N TYR A 58 -5.19 7.10 -10.80
CA TYR A 58 -5.50 6.57 -12.12
C TYR A 58 -5.76 7.68 -13.15
N PHE A 59 -6.66 8.62 -12.83
CA PHE A 59 -7.06 9.66 -13.79
C PHE A 59 -6.03 10.79 -13.92
N ALA A 60 -5.34 11.18 -12.85
CA ALA A 60 -4.44 12.33 -12.87
C ALA A 60 -2.96 11.96 -13.04
N PHE A 61 -2.56 10.74 -12.66
CA PHE A 61 -1.14 10.32 -12.63
C PHE A 61 -0.82 9.13 -13.54
N ARG A 62 -1.80 8.69 -14.36
CA ARG A 62 -1.65 7.57 -15.31
C ARG A 62 -1.19 6.26 -14.65
N ALA A 63 -1.64 6.02 -13.41
CA ALA A 63 -1.42 4.74 -12.74
C ALA A 63 -2.10 3.60 -13.52
N GLU A 64 -1.55 2.39 -13.45
CA GLU A 64 -2.16 1.22 -14.06
C GLU A 64 -3.27 0.66 -13.16
N LEU A 65 -4.28 -0.01 -13.71
CA LEU A 65 -5.40 -0.47 -12.87
C LEU A 65 -4.96 -1.43 -11.76
N TRP A 66 -3.94 -2.25 -12.01
CA TRP A 66 -3.43 -3.20 -11.01
C TRP A 66 -2.65 -2.51 -9.89
N ASP A 67 -2.04 -1.34 -10.14
CA ASP A 67 -1.37 -0.52 -9.10
C ASP A 67 -2.36 -0.19 -7.99
N ASN A 68 -3.56 0.25 -8.39
CA ASN A 68 -4.62 0.62 -7.48
C ASN A 68 -5.09 -0.56 -6.61
N PHE A 69 -5.21 -1.74 -7.21
CA PHE A 69 -5.61 -2.94 -6.48
C PHE A 69 -4.51 -3.42 -5.53
N ASP A 70 -3.23 -3.30 -5.91
CA ASP A 70 -2.09 -3.62 -5.05
C ASP A 70 -2.12 -2.74 -3.78
N ASP A 71 -2.16 -1.42 -3.96
CA ASP A 71 -2.16 -0.46 -2.85
C ASP A 71 -3.39 -0.62 -1.94
N ILE A 72 -4.59 -0.78 -2.50
CA ILE A 72 -5.82 -1.05 -1.72
C ILE A 72 -5.68 -2.34 -0.92
N ALA A 73 -5.11 -3.40 -1.50
CA ALA A 73 -4.96 -4.68 -0.80
C ALA A 73 -4.02 -4.53 0.40
N HIS A 74 -2.89 -3.84 0.24
CA HIS A 74 -1.96 -3.53 1.32
C HIS A 74 -2.61 -2.71 2.45
N VAL A 75 -3.34 -1.64 2.10
CA VAL A 75 -4.08 -0.79 3.04
C VAL A 75 -5.13 -1.60 3.81
N MET A 76 -5.96 -2.36 3.11
CA MET A 76 -7.04 -3.10 3.74
C MET A 76 -6.54 -4.26 4.59
N LEU A 77 -5.47 -4.95 4.16
CA LEU A 77 -4.87 -6.03 4.94
C LEU A 77 -4.41 -5.54 6.32
N ILE A 78 -3.69 -4.41 6.36
CA ILE A 78 -3.23 -3.84 7.63
C ILE A 78 -4.37 -3.19 8.42
N ALA A 79 -5.36 -2.56 7.78
CA ALA A 79 -6.54 -2.04 8.46
C ALA A 79 -7.32 -3.15 9.19
N VAL A 80 -7.53 -4.30 8.53
CA VAL A 80 -8.17 -5.49 9.11
C VAL A 80 -7.31 -6.05 10.26
N ALA A 81 -6.00 -6.19 10.05
CA ALA A 81 -5.07 -6.65 11.09
C ALA A 81 -5.15 -5.79 12.35
N ALA A 82 -5.17 -4.46 12.18
CA ALA A 82 -5.23 -3.51 13.28
C ALA A 82 -6.59 -3.50 13.97
N GLN A 83 -7.69 -3.42 13.21
CA GLN A 83 -9.04 -3.29 13.78
C GLN A 83 -9.47 -4.55 14.55
N PHE A 84 -9.12 -5.73 14.05
CA PHE A 84 -9.47 -7.00 14.69
C PHE A 84 -8.35 -7.59 15.56
N ARG A 85 -7.19 -6.91 15.65
CA ARG A 85 -6.02 -7.35 16.41
C ARG A 85 -5.53 -8.74 16.03
N ILE A 86 -5.40 -9.00 14.72
CA ILE A 86 -4.96 -10.28 14.15
C ILE A 86 -3.50 -10.14 13.69
N PRO A 87 -2.52 -10.47 14.54
CA PRO A 87 -1.10 -10.28 14.22
C PRO A 87 -0.60 -11.16 13.06
N GLU A 88 -1.25 -12.30 12.79
CA GLU A 88 -0.90 -13.21 11.69
C GLU A 88 -1.00 -12.52 10.32
N LEU A 89 -1.89 -11.53 10.18
CA LEU A 89 -2.02 -10.75 8.94
C LEU A 89 -0.81 -9.84 8.70
N LEU A 90 -0.02 -9.51 9.73
CA LEU A 90 1.25 -8.79 9.55
C LEU A 90 2.30 -9.68 8.88
N LEU A 91 2.29 -10.99 9.17
CA LEU A 91 3.15 -11.96 8.49
C LEU A 91 2.74 -12.09 7.02
N CYS A 92 1.43 -12.16 6.74
CA CYS A 92 0.92 -12.14 5.37
C CYS A 92 1.36 -10.88 4.63
N HIS A 93 1.24 -9.71 5.26
CA HIS A 93 1.68 -8.45 4.67
C HIS A 93 3.18 -8.44 4.36
N ALA A 94 4.01 -8.93 5.29
CA ALA A 94 5.45 -9.04 5.07
C ALA A 94 5.79 -9.94 3.87
N LEU A 95 5.06 -11.04 3.67
CA LEU A 95 5.23 -11.92 2.51
C LEU A 95 4.83 -11.24 1.20
N PHE A 96 3.73 -10.47 1.17
CA PHE A 96 3.35 -9.70 -0.02
C PHE A 96 4.38 -8.63 -0.37
N VAL A 97 4.85 -7.86 0.63
CA VAL A 97 5.91 -6.86 0.43
C VAL A 97 7.21 -7.52 -0.06
N ALA A 98 7.58 -8.68 0.49
CA ALA A 98 8.75 -9.42 0.03
C ALA A 98 8.59 -9.91 -1.42
N ALA A 99 7.42 -10.44 -1.78
CA ALA A 99 7.14 -10.84 -3.16
C ALA A 99 7.27 -9.66 -4.13
N GLY A 100 6.70 -8.50 -3.78
CA GLY A 100 6.82 -7.28 -4.59
C GLY A 100 8.25 -6.74 -4.67
N PHE A 101 9.03 -6.87 -3.59
CA PHE A 101 10.46 -6.53 -3.57
C PHE A 101 11.27 -7.41 -4.53
N PHE A 102 11.12 -8.73 -4.46
CA PHE A 102 11.89 -9.65 -5.30
C PHE A 102 11.49 -9.59 -6.78
N CYS A 103 10.22 -9.32 -7.08
CA CYS A 103 9.75 -9.09 -8.46
C CYS A 103 10.42 -7.87 -9.12
N ARG A 104 10.80 -6.87 -8.32
CA ARG A 104 11.42 -5.61 -8.77
C ARG A 104 12.94 -5.61 -8.65
N ARG A 105 13.54 -6.72 -8.21
CA ARG A 105 14.99 -6.85 -8.13
C ARG A 105 15.51 -7.31 -9.50
N PRO A 106 16.54 -6.65 -10.08
CA PRO A 106 17.16 -7.15 -11.29
C PRO A 106 17.72 -8.56 -11.05
N ALA A 107 17.55 -9.46 -12.03
CA ALA A 107 18.14 -10.78 -11.99
C ALA A 107 19.66 -10.63 -11.81
N ALA A 108 20.22 -11.40 -10.87
CA ALA A 108 21.65 -11.41 -10.58
C ALA A 108 22.45 -12.03 -11.72
#